data_AF-A0A6J7DG63-F1
#
_entry.id   AF-A0A6J7DG63-F1
#
_cell.length_a   1.000
_cell.length_b   1.000
_cell.length_c   1.000
_cell.angle_alpha   90.00
_cell.angle_beta   90.00
_cell.angle_gamma   90.00
#
_symmetry.space_group_name_H-M   'P 1'
#
loop_
_entity.id
_entity.type
_entity.pdbx_description
1 polymer ?
#
loop_
_entity_poly.entity_id
_entity_poly.type
_entity_poly.pdbx_seq_one_letter_code
_entity_poly.pdbx_strand_id
1 'polypeptide(L)'
;MSQQSSGPTRLARTAAKEVPHRKSDRFFAARAEAKADCEQLIVDVRRSHLHEATRVELLSAAERVQRELLAISLDTPDARNAVVDLDKQLKHLQLAEKWVVAAQRVMDRLGENGSKSVRDGVLEAQDTVMWCVRADHWNGKLTASLTVLEEVVREAEVHAARSA
;
A
#
# COMPACT_ATOMS: atom_id res chain seq x y z
N MET A 1 40.13 -18.36 33.40
CA MET A 1 38.83 -19.03 33.16
C MET A 1 37.85 -17.97 32.70
N SER A 2 37.51 -17.93 31.41
CA SER A 2 36.53 -16.99 30.87
C SER A 2 35.41 -17.80 30.22
N GLN A 3 34.28 -17.92 30.92
CA GLN A 3 33.06 -18.51 30.38
C GLN A 3 32.50 -17.56 29.31
N GLN A 4 32.59 -17.96 28.05
CA GLN A 4 31.78 -17.36 26.99
C GLN A 4 30.34 -17.79 27.21
N SER A 5 29.48 -16.86 27.61
CA SER A 5 28.04 -17.07 27.61
C SER A 5 27.56 -17.26 26.17
N SER A 6 27.34 -18.51 25.76
CA SER A 6 26.73 -18.80 24.48
C SER A 6 25.28 -18.33 24.51
N GLY A 7 25.00 -17.20 23.88
CA GLY A 7 23.64 -16.71 23.72
C GLY A 7 22.72 -17.75 23.05
N PRO A 8 21.39 -17.64 23.22
CA PRO A 8 20.45 -18.64 22.74
C PRO A 8 20.60 -18.87 21.23
N THR A 9 20.71 -20.15 20.85
CA THR A 9 20.86 -20.57 19.46
C THR A 9 19.70 -20.10 18.59
N ARG A 10 19.89 -20.01 17.27
CA ARG A 10 18.82 -19.61 16.32
C ARG A 10 17.57 -20.49 16.48
N LEU A 11 17.75 -21.79 16.70
CA LEU A 11 16.65 -22.73 16.95
C LEU A 11 15.92 -22.44 18.27
N ALA A 12 16.66 -22.16 19.36
CA ALA A 12 16.06 -21.76 20.63
C ALA A 12 15.29 -20.43 20.51
N ARG A 13 15.80 -19.49 19.71
CA ARG A 13 15.08 -18.25 19.39
C ARG A 13 13.81 -18.51 18.61
N THR A 14 13.80 -19.42 17.63
CA THR A 14 12.59 -19.78 16.87
C THR A 14 11.56 -20.49 17.76
N ALA A 15 11.99 -21.47 18.56
CA ALA A 15 11.11 -22.16 19.51
C ALA A 15 10.50 -21.20 20.54
N ALA A 16 11.27 -20.22 21.02
CA ALA A 16 10.79 -19.18 21.92
C ALA A 16 9.77 -18.21 21.27
N LYS A 17 9.58 -18.25 19.95
CA LYS A 17 8.52 -17.52 19.23
C LYS A 17 7.21 -18.31 19.15
N GLU A 18 7.28 -19.63 19.32
CA GLU A 18 6.11 -20.54 19.32
C GLU A 18 5.44 -20.64 20.69
N VAL A 19 5.91 -19.88 21.69
CA VAL A 19 5.28 -19.84 23.02
C VAL A 19 3.91 -19.17 22.90
N PRO A 20 2.81 -19.81 23.36
CA PRO A 20 1.44 -19.37 23.07
C PRO A 20 1.16 -17.89 23.35
N HIS A 21 1.58 -17.36 24.51
CA HIS A 21 1.36 -15.94 24.85
C HIS A 21 2.09 -14.98 23.88
N ARG A 22 3.35 -15.27 23.51
CA ARG A 22 4.12 -14.45 22.56
C ARG A 22 3.57 -14.52 21.14
N LYS A 23 2.99 -15.67 20.76
CA LYS A 23 2.30 -15.83 19.48
C LYS A 23 1.05 -14.95 19.43
N SER A 24 0.23 -14.97 20.48
CA SER A 24 -0.96 -14.13 20.62
C SER A 24 -0.62 -12.64 20.62
N ASP A 25 0.34 -12.21 21.43
CA ASP A 25 0.74 -10.80 21.52
C ASP A 25 1.19 -10.25 20.16
N ARG A 26 1.99 -11.04 19.42
CA ARG A 26 2.46 -10.65 18.08
C ARG A 26 1.36 -10.61 17.04
N PHE A 27 0.39 -11.50 17.14
CA PHE A 27 -0.79 -11.48 16.29
C PHE A 27 -1.60 -10.21 16.54
N PHE A 28 -1.92 -9.90 17.80
CA PHE A 28 -2.70 -8.71 18.15
C PHE A 28 -1.96 -7.42 17.81
N ALA A 29 -0.65 -7.35 18.04
CA ALA A 29 0.16 -6.19 17.65
C ALA A 29 0.12 -5.96 16.13
N ALA A 30 0.40 -6.99 15.33
CA ALA A 30 0.38 -6.87 13.86
C ALA A 30 -1.03 -6.50 13.34
N ARG A 31 -2.08 -7.08 13.93
CA ARG A 31 -3.46 -6.78 13.53
C ARG A 31 -3.88 -5.36 13.90
N ALA A 32 -3.45 -4.88 15.06
CA ALA A 32 -3.73 -3.51 15.49
C ALA A 32 -3.03 -2.48 14.60
N GLU A 33 -1.76 -2.73 14.24
CA GLU A 33 -0.99 -1.89 13.32
C GLU A 33 -1.65 -1.85 11.93
N ALA A 34 -1.89 -3.01 11.32
CA ALA A 34 -2.55 -3.09 10.01
C ALA A 34 -3.94 -2.44 10.00
N LYS A 35 -4.68 -2.52 11.13
CA LYS A 35 -5.99 -1.89 11.27
C LYS A 35 -5.86 -0.37 11.28
N ALA A 36 -4.94 0.16 12.07
CA ALA A 36 -4.70 1.60 12.16
C ALA A 36 -4.27 2.17 10.81
N ASP A 37 -3.36 1.49 10.11
CA ASP A 37 -2.90 1.89 8.78
C ASP A 37 -4.03 1.86 7.75
N CYS A 38 -4.96 0.90 7.86
CA CYS A 38 -6.10 0.78 6.96
C CYS A 38 -7.14 1.88 7.22
N GLU A 39 -7.41 2.19 8.49
CA GLU A 39 -8.28 3.30 8.88
C GLU A 39 -7.70 4.64 8.41
N GLN A 40 -6.39 4.83 8.57
CA GLN A 40 -5.70 6.02 8.09
C GLN A 40 -5.79 6.15 6.57
N LEU A 41 -5.54 5.08 5.81
CA LEU A 41 -5.69 5.08 4.35
C LEU A 41 -7.12 5.48 3.92
N ILE A 42 -8.15 4.92 4.56
CA ILE A 42 -9.55 5.27 4.25
C ILE A 42 -9.80 6.76 4.49
N VAL A 43 -9.27 7.32 5.58
CA VAL A 43 -9.36 8.75 5.87
C VAL A 43 -8.66 9.58 4.81
N ASP A 44 -7.45 9.19 4.40
CA ASP A 44 -6.65 9.91 3.41
C ASP A 44 -7.35 9.91 2.04
N VAL A 45 -7.83 8.74 1.58
CA VAL A 45 -8.60 8.64 0.32
C VAL A 45 -9.87 9.49 0.38
N ARG A 46 -10.61 9.49 1.50
CA ARG A 46 -11.82 10.33 1.66
C ARG A 46 -11.52 11.83 1.60
N ARG A 47 -10.35 12.25 2.07
CA ARG A 47 -9.92 13.65 2.07
C ARG A 47 -9.22 14.07 0.77
N SER A 48 -8.83 13.10 -0.06
CA SER A 48 -8.15 13.36 -1.32
C SER A 48 -9.04 14.12 -2.31
N HIS A 49 -8.40 14.91 -3.18
CA HIS A 49 -9.04 15.62 -4.29
C HIS A 49 -9.11 14.77 -5.57
N LEU A 50 -9.11 13.44 -5.43
CA LEU A 50 -9.21 12.53 -6.56
C LEU A 50 -10.56 12.64 -7.26
N HIS A 51 -10.57 12.34 -8.56
CA HIS A 51 -11.81 12.12 -9.30
C HIS A 51 -12.67 11.05 -8.62
N GLU A 52 -13.99 11.25 -8.61
CA GLU A 52 -14.96 10.43 -7.85
C GLU A 52 -14.77 8.94 -8.11
N ALA A 53 -14.70 8.54 -9.39
CA ALA A 53 -14.55 7.14 -9.78
C ALA A 53 -13.30 6.49 -9.18
N THR A 54 -12.15 7.16 -9.29
CA THR A 54 -10.87 6.69 -8.74
C THR A 54 -10.91 6.59 -7.23
N ARG A 55 -11.53 7.58 -6.57
CA ARG A 55 -11.70 7.60 -5.12
C ARG A 55 -12.56 6.43 -4.64
N VAL A 56 -13.67 6.16 -5.31
CA VAL A 56 -14.57 5.03 -5.00
C VAL A 56 -13.84 3.69 -5.17
N GLU A 57 -13.03 3.54 -6.22
CA GLU A 57 -12.25 2.32 -6.45
C GLU A 57 -11.21 2.08 -5.34
N LEU A 58 -10.45 3.10 -4.94
CA LEU A 58 -9.48 3.01 -3.85
C LEU A 58 -10.16 2.72 -2.50
N LEU A 59 -11.28 3.38 -2.21
CA LEU A 59 -12.06 3.09 -0.99
C LEU A 59 -12.57 1.65 -0.99
N SER A 60 -13.10 1.19 -2.11
CA SER A 60 -13.61 -0.19 -2.23
C SER A 60 -12.51 -1.24 -2.01
N ALA A 61 -11.29 -0.96 -2.46
CA ALA A 61 -10.13 -1.83 -2.22
C ALA A 61 -9.70 -1.79 -0.74
N ALA A 62 -9.60 -0.61 -0.13
CA ALA A 62 -9.25 -0.46 1.28
C ALA A 62 -10.29 -1.11 2.21
N GLU A 63 -11.59 -0.93 1.95
CA GLU A 63 -12.68 -1.55 2.71
C GLU A 63 -12.69 -3.08 2.58
N ARG A 64 -12.23 -3.62 1.45
CA ARG A 64 -12.06 -5.07 1.26
C ARG A 64 -10.94 -5.60 2.16
N VAL A 65 -9.76 -4.97 2.14
CA VAL A 65 -8.64 -5.31 3.01
C VAL A 65 -9.05 -5.19 4.49
N GLN A 66 -9.79 -4.13 4.85
CA GLN A 66 -10.31 -3.96 6.21
C GLN A 66 -11.22 -5.12 6.62
N ARG A 67 -12.15 -5.53 5.75
CA ARG A 67 -13.07 -6.64 6.01
C ARG A 67 -12.31 -7.95 6.20
N GLU A 68 -11.34 -8.23 5.36
CA GLU A 68 -10.48 -9.42 5.47
C GLU A 68 -9.67 -9.41 6.76
N LEU A 69 -9.08 -8.27 7.13
CA LEU A 69 -8.32 -8.11 8.37
C LEU A 69 -9.18 -8.30 9.62
N LEU A 70 -10.43 -7.83 9.58
CA LEU A 70 -11.39 -8.01 10.66
C LEU A 70 -11.88 -9.46 10.78
N ALA A 71 -11.86 -10.23 9.68
CA ALA A 71 -12.25 -11.63 9.68
C ALA A 71 -11.19 -12.56 10.29
N ILE A 72 -9.90 -12.15 10.34
CA ILE A 72 -8.84 -12.97 10.91
C ILE A 72 -8.95 -13.02 12.44
N SER A 73 -9.06 -14.23 12.99
CA SER A 73 -9.01 -14.53 14.42
C SER A 73 -7.72 -15.25 14.80
N LEU A 74 -7.42 -15.34 16.09
CA LEU A 74 -6.25 -16.08 16.58
C LEU A 74 -6.33 -17.58 16.24
N ASP A 75 -7.54 -18.11 16.10
CA ASP A 75 -7.82 -19.51 15.75
C ASP A 75 -7.66 -19.80 14.25
N THR A 76 -7.49 -18.75 13.44
CA THR A 76 -7.26 -18.91 12.00
C THR A 76 -5.90 -19.60 11.77
N PRO A 77 -5.83 -20.66 10.94
CA PRO A 77 -4.55 -21.24 10.55
C PRO A 77 -3.63 -20.17 9.96
N ASP A 78 -2.39 -20.11 10.42
CA ASP A 78 -1.41 -19.09 10.01
C ASP A 78 -1.90 -17.63 10.12
N ALA A 79 -2.80 -17.33 11.07
CA ALA A 79 -3.41 -16.01 11.30
C ALA A 79 -2.43 -14.84 11.20
N ARG A 80 -1.25 -14.98 11.82
CA ARG A 80 -0.22 -13.93 11.79
C ARG A 80 0.31 -13.68 10.38
N ASN A 81 0.55 -14.74 9.60
CA ASN A 81 1.05 -14.58 8.23
C ASN A 81 -0.03 -13.95 7.35
N ALA A 82 -1.30 -14.34 7.52
CA ALA A 82 -2.42 -13.71 6.83
C ALA A 82 -2.51 -12.19 7.14
N VAL A 83 -2.35 -11.79 8.40
CA VAL A 83 -2.28 -10.36 8.77
C VAL A 83 -1.09 -9.67 8.10
N VAL A 84 0.09 -10.29 8.10
CA VAL A 84 1.29 -9.74 7.45
C VAL A 84 1.11 -9.60 5.94
N ASP A 85 0.40 -10.52 5.30
CA ASP A 85 0.15 -10.44 3.87
C ASP A 85 -0.86 -9.34 3.53
N LEU A 86 -1.91 -9.15 4.34
CA LEU A 86 -2.82 -8.02 4.21
C LEU A 86 -2.11 -6.67 4.47
N ASP A 87 -1.19 -6.61 5.43
CA ASP A 87 -0.37 -5.43 5.69
C ASP A 87 0.50 -5.05 4.47
N LYS A 88 1.04 -6.04 3.74
CA LYS A 88 1.74 -5.78 2.46
C LYS A 88 0.80 -5.22 1.40
N GLN A 89 -0.40 -5.78 1.25
CA GLN A 89 -1.40 -5.27 0.31
C GLN A 89 -1.77 -3.82 0.64
N LEU A 90 -1.95 -3.52 1.93
CA LEU A 90 -2.23 -2.19 2.43
C LEU A 90 -1.10 -1.20 2.10
N LYS A 91 0.16 -1.60 2.28
CA LYS A 91 1.32 -0.78 1.88
C LYS A 91 1.35 -0.50 0.38
N HIS A 92 0.98 -1.48 -0.46
CA HIS A 92 0.82 -1.27 -1.89
C HIS A 92 -0.32 -0.30 -2.21
N LEU A 93 -1.45 -0.40 -1.52
CA LEU A 93 -2.58 0.53 -1.67
C LEU A 93 -2.22 1.96 -1.25
N GLN A 94 -1.48 2.13 -0.15
CA GLN A 94 -0.98 3.44 0.28
C GLN A 94 -0.05 4.08 -0.76
N LEU A 95 0.82 3.28 -1.39
CA LEU A 95 1.67 3.76 -2.49
C LEU A 95 0.85 4.12 -3.73
N ALA A 96 -0.19 3.34 -4.05
CA ALA A 96 -1.10 3.64 -5.15
C ALA A 96 -1.85 4.95 -4.90
N GLU A 97 -2.44 5.12 -3.72
CA GLU A 97 -3.11 6.37 -3.33
C GLU A 97 -2.17 7.56 -3.49
N LYS A 98 -0.96 7.49 -2.93
CA LYS A 98 0.04 8.56 -3.00
C LYS A 98 0.32 9.01 -4.43
N TRP A 99 0.60 8.05 -5.32
CA TRP A 99 1.00 8.35 -6.69
C TRP A 99 -0.18 8.75 -7.58
N VAL A 100 -1.37 8.20 -7.32
CA VAL A 100 -2.61 8.62 -8.01
C VAL A 100 -2.99 10.05 -7.60
N VAL A 101 -2.84 10.42 -6.32
CA VAL A 101 -3.02 11.81 -5.87
C VAL A 101 -2.00 12.75 -6.50
N ALA A 102 -0.74 12.34 -6.57
CA ALA A 102 0.30 13.12 -7.23
C ALA A 102 0.02 13.29 -8.74
N ALA A 103 -0.46 12.24 -9.40
CA ALA A 103 -0.89 12.25 -10.80
C ALA A 103 -2.03 13.25 -11.04
N GLN A 104 -3.07 13.24 -10.20
CA GLN A 104 -4.15 14.21 -10.30
C GLN A 104 -3.63 15.65 -10.15
N ARG A 105 -2.80 15.90 -9.11
CA ARG A 105 -2.24 17.23 -8.87
C ARG A 105 -1.40 17.74 -10.04
N VAL A 106 -0.58 16.88 -10.66
CA VAL A 106 0.22 17.32 -11.82
C VAL A 106 -0.65 17.55 -13.05
N MET A 107 -1.71 16.75 -13.25
CA MET A 107 -2.68 16.97 -14.32
C MET A 107 -3.40 18.32 -14.15
N ASP A 108 -3.80 18.68 -12.93
CA ASP A 108 -4.44 19.98 -12.65
C ASP A 108 -3.49 21.16 -12.96
N ARG A 109 -2.20 21.02 -12.65
CA ARG A 109 -1.18 22.05 -12.95
C ARG A 109 -0.82 22.15 -14.43
N LEU A 110 -0.72 21.01 -15.12
CA LEU A 110 -0.52 21.00 -16.57
C LEU A 110 -1.70 21.66 -17.28
N GLY A 111 -2.91 21.48 -16.75
CA GLY A 111 -4.13 22.04 -17.30
C GLY A 111 -4.39 21.59 -18.74
N GLU A 112 -5.28 22.30 -19.43
CA GLU A 112 -5.65 21.96 -20.80
C GLU A 112 -4.54 22.23 -21.82
N ASN A 113 -3.67 23.20 -21.52
CA ASN A 113 -2.58 23.66 -22.38
C ASN A 113 -1.28 22.87 -22.22
N GLY A 114 -1.22 21.97 -21.24
CA GLY A 114 -0.07 21.08 -21.06
C GLY A 114 0.13 20.16 -22.26
N SER A 115 1.38 19.74 -22.48
CA SER A 115 1.73 18.83 -23.58
C SER A 115 0.82 17.60 -23.57
N LYS A 116 0.10 17.38 -24.68
CA LYS A 116 -0.82 16.25 -24.82
C LYS A 116 -0.13 14.91 -24.55
N SER A 117 1.09 14.71 -25.06
CA SER A 117 1.83 13.47 -24.85
C SER A 117 2.15 13.21 -23.37
N VAL A 118 2.46 14.26 -22.61
CA VAL A 118 2.75 14.16 -21.17
C VAL A 118 1.46 13.84 -20.40
N ARG A 119 0.36 14.51 -20.74
CA ARG A 119 -0.95 14.27 -20.13
C ARG A 119 -1.45 12.86 -20.39
N ASP A 120 -1.38 12.40 -21.64
CA ASP A 120 -1.80 11.06 -22.05
C ASP A 120 -0.96 9.99 -21.33
N GLY A 121 0.36 10.21 -21.18
CA GLY A 121 1.23 9.31 -20.44
C GLY A 121 0.89 9.18 -18.95
N VAL A 122 0.57 10.31 -18.28
CA VAL A 122 0.14 10.28 -16.87
C VAL A 122 -1.17 9.51 -16.70
N LEU A 123 -2.14 9.74 -17.59
CA LEU A 123 -3.44 9.06 -17.55
C LEU A 123 -3.31 7.55 -17.81
N GLU A 124 -2.52 7.14 -18.81
CA GLU A 124 -2.31 5.73 -19.12
C GLU A 124 -1.61 4.98 -17.96
N ALA A 125 -0.60 5.61 -17.35
CA ALA A 125 0.08 5.03 -16.19
C ALA A 125 -0.86 4.94 -14.97
N GLN A 126 -1.68 5.97 -14.73
CA GLN A 126 -2.67 5.98 -13.66
C GLN A 126 -3.71 4.87 -13.86
N ASP A 127 -4.25 4.73 -15.08
CA ASP A 127 -5.23 3.69 -15.42
C ASP A 127 -4.65 2.30 -15.24
N THR A 128 -3.38 2.10 -15.55
CA THR A 128 -2.68 0.82 -15.35
C THR A 128 -2.58 0.46 -13.86
N VAL A 129 -2.27 1.44 -13.00
CA VAL A 129 -2.25 1.24 -11.54
C VAL A 129 -3.65 0.92 -11.04
N MET A 130 -4.67 1.68 -11.46
CA MET A 130 -6.05 1.45 -11.04
C MET A 130 -6.60 0.11 -11.54
N TRP A 131 -6.19 -0.34 -12.73
CA TRP A 131 -6.50 -1.68 -13.21
C TRP A 131 -5.92 -2.76 -12.30
N CYS A 132 -4.68 -2.61 -11.82
CA CYS A 132 -4.06 -3.56 -10.90
C CYS A 132 -4.79 -3.59 -9.54
N VAL A 133 -5.19 -2.43 -9.03
CA VAL A 133 -5.99 -2.31 -7.79
C VAL A 133 -7.33 -3.02 -7.94
N ARG A 134 -8.05 -2.80 -9.05
CA ARG A 134 -9.34 -3.45 -9.30
C ARG A 134 -9.23 -4.97 -9.44
N ALA A 135 -8.12 -5.45 -10.01
CA ALA A 135 -7.87 -6.87 -10.23
C ALA A 135 -7.29 -7.61 -9.01
N ASP A 136 -7.08 -6.94 -7.86
CA ASP A 136 -6.37 -7.49 -6.69
C ASP A 136 -4.96 -8.01 -7.02
N HIS A 137 -4.29 -7.39 -7.99
CA HIS A 137 -2.94 -7.78 -8.40
C HIS A 137 -1.88 -7.12 -7.50
N TRP A 138 -1.82 -7.53 -6.23
CA TRP A 138 -0.87 -7.03 -5.23
C TRP A 138 0.58 -7.52 -5.41
N ASN A 139 0.90 -8.05 -6.59
CA ASN A 139 2.18 -8.70 -6.88
C ASN A 139 3.15 -7.73 -7.55
N GLY A 140 4.23 -8.28 -8.12
CA GLY A 140 5.25 -7.50 -8.84
C GLY A 140 4.68 -6.64 -9.98
N LYS A 141 3.50 -6.96 -10.53
CA LYS A 141 2.85 -6.15 -11.56
C LYS A 141 2.45 -4.77 -11.03
N LEU A 142 1.78 -4.69 -9.88
CA LEU A 142 1.41 -3.39 -9.28
C LEU A 142 2.67 -2.60 -8.91
N THR A 143 3.70 -3.26 -8.39
CA THR A 143 4.96 -2.58 -8.05
C THR A 143 5.61 -1.96 -9.30
N ALA A 144 5.68 -2.71 -10.41
CA ALA A 144 6.21 -2.18 -11.67
C ALA A 144 5.36 -1.02 -12.21
N SER A 145 4.02 -1.14 -12.18
CA SER A 145 3.12 -0.07 -12.61
C SER A 145 3.24 1.20 -11.75
N LEU A 146 3.46 1.05 -10.44
CA LEU A 146 3.71 2.18 -9.54
C LEU A 146 5.03 2.89 -9.86
N THR A 147 6.10 2.14 -10.18
CA THR A 147 7.38 2.72 -10.61
C THR A 147 7.21 3.54 -11.89
N VAL A 148 6.47 3.02 -12.88
CA VAL A 148 6.19 3.76 -14.12
C VAL A 148 5.39 5.02 -13.83
N LEU A 149 4.34 4.94 -13.01
CA LEU A 149 3.54 6.12 -12.64
C LEU A 149 4.39 7.16 -11.91
N GLU A 150 5.24 6.75 -10.98
CA GLU A 150 6.17 7.64 -10.28
C GLU A 150 7.10 8.38 -11.25
N GLU A 151 7.69 7.68 -12.21
CA GLU A 151 8.58 8.27 -13.22
C GLU A 151 7.85 9.29 -14.09
N VAL A 152 6.70 8.90 -14.65
CA VAL A 152 5.89 9.76 -15.52
C VAL A 152 5.36 10.98 -14.76
N VAL A 153 4.92 10.82 -13.51
CA VAL A 153 4.51 11.96 -12.67
C VAL A 153 5.68 12.90 -12.45
N ARG A 154 6.87 12.39 -12.11
CA ARG A 154 8.05 13.23 -11.88
C ARG A 154 8.44 14.02 -13.15
N GLU A 155 8.41 13.38 -14.31
CA GLU A 155 8.64 14.05 -15.59
C GLU A 155 7.57 15.09 -15.89
N ALA A 156 6.30 14.77 -15.65
CA ALA A 156 5.19 15.69 -15.81
C ALA A 156 5.30 16.91 -14.87
N GLU A 157 5.80 16.73 -13.64
CA GLU A 157 6.03 17.84 -12.70
C GLU A 157 7.10 18.80 -13.23
N VAL A 158 8.17 18.28 -13.84
CA VAL A 158 9.21 19.10 -14.50
C VAL A 158 8.62 19.90 -15.66
N HIS A 159 7.74 19.30 -16.46
CA HIS A 159 7.07 20.00 -17.56
C HIS A 159 6.13 21.08 -17.03
N ALA A 160 5.29 20.76 -16.04
CA ALA A 160 4.37 21.71 -15.44
C ALA A 160 5.10 22.93 -14.85
N ALA A 161 6.24 22.71 -14.19
CA ALA A 161 7.06 23.79 -13.62
C ALA A 161 7.69 24.71 -14.68
N ARG A 162 7.83 24.26 -15.93
CA ARG A 162 8.32 25.09 -17.05
C ARG A 162 7.21 25.82 -17.79
N SER A 163 5.97 25.36 -17.64
CA SER A 163 4.79 25.90 -18.31
C SER A 163 3.96 26.86 -17.43
N ALA A 164 4.23 26.90 -16.12
CA ALA A 164 3.67 27.85 -15.15
C ALA A 164 4.49 29.14 -15.09
#